data_AF-A0AAW9BRL0-F1
#
_entry.id   AF-A0AAW9BRL0-F1
#
_cell.length_a   1.000
_cell.length_b   1.000
_cell.length_c   1.000
_cell.angle_alpha   90.00
_cell.angle_beta   90.00
_cell.angle_gamma   90.00
#
_symmetry.space_group_name_H-M   'P 1'
#
loop_
_entity.id
_entity.type
_entity.pdbx_description
1 polymer ?
#
loop_
_entity_poly.entity_id
_entity_poly.type
_entity_poly.pdbx_seq_one_letter_code
_entity_poly.pdbx_strand_id
1 'polypeptide(L)'
;YHEASEFPDWTEDNNIGAANVVQVKVYEENGFVHHGYWNSASYTLEFAYGDWAMAEIARMAGDVKLQEEFMTRADNWLNHWDAETGFLRPKNHPLSSSPNKPPLEFNQPIDEARLDECEMVEWPEGSGVMKEKCPLLPFDPYYVDEFAYTEGNAWQWKFQPMHDFTRLKQEIYQADLAQGKDTTPEKAFREDLDELFNARSSNTGEELPDLTGYIGQYMHGNEPSHHIPYLYALTDEPWKAQEYLDRIMSEMYTSEPTGLIGNEDVGQMSSWYLMSAMGFYQVTPADPVYTIGRPMFDEITIPVEGGEFTVIADNNSPHNKYVKSITIN
;
A
#
# COMPACT_ATOMS: atom_id res chain seq x y z
N TYR A 1 -2.73 13.10 -30.04
CA TYR A 1 -3.87 13.61 -29.25
C TYR A 1 -5.12 13.16 -29.96
N HIS A 2 -5.84 12.23 -29.33
CA HIS A 2 -7.10 11.71 -29.83
C HIS A 2 -8.20 12.77 -29.66
N GLU A 3 -9.20 12.77 -30.55
CA GLU A 3 -10.36 13.66 -30.39
C GLU A 3 -11.39 13.03 -29.46
N ALA A 4 -12.07 13.84 -28.63
CA ALA A 4 -13.10 13.35 -27.71
C ALA A 4 -14.24 12.60 -28.43
N SER A 5 -14.46 12.89 -29.72
CA SER A 5 -15.40 12.18 -30.59
C SER A 5 -15.03 10.71 -30.86
N GLU A 6 -13.76 10.33 -30.62
CA GLU A 6 -13.27 8.95 -30.75
C GLU A 6 -13.67 8.07 -29.55
N PHE A 7 -14.15 8.67 -28.45
CA PHE A 7 -14.55 7.97 -27.21
C PHE A 7 -15.92 8.45 -26.73
N PRO A 8 -17.01 8.17 -27.46
CA PRO A 8 -18.36 8.67 -27.15
C PRO A 8 -18.91 8.17 -25.81
N ASP A 9 -18.35 7.09 -25.26
CA ASP A 9 -18.74 6.55 -23.97
C ASP A 9 -18.01 7.23 -22.80
N TRP A 10 -16.90 7.95 -23.04
CA TRP A 10 -16.18 8.73 -22.03
C TRP A 10 -16.92 10.03 -21.70
N THR A 11 -18.09 9.92 -21.08
CA THR A 11 -18.77 11.05 -20.45
C THR A 11 -18.38 11.14 -18.98
N GLU A 12 -18.18 12.36 -18.49
CA GLU A 12 -17.86 12.69 -17.10
C GLU A 12 -18.77 11.95 -16.10
N ASP A 13 -20.05 11.80 -16.47
CA ASP A 13 -21.10 11.18 -15.66
C ASP A 13 -21.11 9.64 -15.62
N ASN A 14 -20.52 8.94 -16.61
CA ASN A 14 -20.64 7.47 -16.72
C ASN A 14 -19.33 6.69 -16.62
N ASN A 15 -18.17 7.32 -16.88
CA ASN A 15 -16.89 6.63 -16.90
C ASN A 15 -15.83 7.22 -15.95
N ILE A 16 -16.00 8.46 -15.49
CA ILE A 16 -15.06 9.13 -14.57
C ILE A 16 -15.67 9.23 -13.14
N GLY A 17 -17.00 9.08 -13.02
CA GLY A 17 -17.75 9.59 -11.87
C GLY A 17 -18.07 8.65 -10.71
N ALA A 18 -17.88 7.33 -10.79
CA ALA A 18 -18.57 6.43 -9.84
C ALA A 18 -17.81 6.11 -8.54
N ALA A 19 -16.47 6.03 -8.53
CA ALA A 19 -15.75 5.51 -7.37
C ALA A 19 -15.20 6.57 -6.41
N ASN A 20 -14.74 7.73 -6.90
CA ASN A 20 -13.82 8.57 -6.11
C ASN A 20 -14.12 10.08 -6.09
N VAL A 21 -15.12 10.60 -6.81
CA VAL A 21 -15.30 12.06 -6.96
C VAL A 21 -15.53 12.75 -5.61
N VAL A 22 -16.27 12.11 -4.70
CA VAL A 22 -16.54 12.69 -3.38
C VAL A 22 -15.30 12.67 -2.50
N GLN A 23 -14.59 11.54 -2.43
CA GLN A 23 -13.38 11.41 -1.61
C GLN A 23 -12.22 12.25 -2.15
N VAL A 24 -12.05 12.36 -3.47
CA VAL A 24 -11.06 13.27 -4.07
C VAL A 24 -11.36 14.71 -3.69
N LYS A 25 -12.63 15.14 -3.78
CA LYS A 25 -13.00 16.50 -3.35
C LYS A 25 -12.70 16.73 -1.86
N VAL A 26 -13.02 15.76 -1.00
CA VAL A 26 -12.73 15.83 0.44
C VAL A 26 -11.23 15.90 0.69
N TYR A 27 -10.44 15.12 -0.06
CA TYR A 27 -8.99 15.12 -0.01
C TYR A 27 -8.40 16.46 -0.46
N GLU A 28 -8.88 17.05 -1.56
CA GLU A 28 -8.42 18.36 -2.03
C GLU A 28 -8.79 19.50 -1.07
N GLU A 29 -9.97 19.43 -0.42
CA GLU A 29 -10.43 20.43 0.54
C GLU A 29 -9.69 20.35 1.89
N ASN A 30 -9.37 19.15 2.37
CA ASN A 30 -8.84 18.93 3.73
C ASN A 30 -7.37 18.48 3.79
N GLY A 31 -6.80 18.04 2.66
CA GLY A 31 -5.52 17.34 2.60
C GLY A 31 -5.60 15.85 3.00
N PHE A 32 -6.78 15.33 3.33
CA PHE A 32 -6.99 13.91 3.63
C PHE A 32 -8.48 13.55 3.53
N VAL A 33 -8.77 12.28 3.28
CA VAL A 33 -10.09 11.70 3.43
C VAL A 33 -10.27 11.27 4.89
N HIS A 34 -11.24 11.86 5.57
CA HIS A 34 -11.52 11.51 6.95
C HIS A 34 -12.42 10.28 7.05
N HIS A 35 -12.31 9.56 8.17
CA HIS A 35 -13.16 8.44 8.56
C HIS A 35 -14.64 8.86 8.53
N GLY A 36 -15.49 7.90 8.14
CA GLY A 36 -16.88 8.13 7.81
C GLY A 36 -17.16 8.30 6.31
N TYR A 37 -16.11 8.49 5.49
CA TYR A 37 -16.09 8.08 4.09
C TYR A 37 -15.44 6.70 3.96
N TRP A 38 -15.81 5.95 2.92
CA TRP A 38 -15.25 4.62 2.65
C TRP A 38 -13.76 4.72 2.30
N ASN A 39 -12.95 3.73 2.72
CA ASN A 39 -11.53 3.63 2.38
C ASN A 39 -10.72 4.90 2.73
N SER A 40 -11.06 5.56 3.85
CA SER A 40 -10.56 6.91 4.15
C SER A 40 -9.01 7.01 4.22
N ALA A 41 -8.36 6.16 5.01
CA ALA A 41 -6.91 6.17 5.09
C ALA A 41 -6.30 5.70 3.76
N SER A 42 -6.75 4.56 3.22
CA SER A 42 -6.22 4.01 1.96
C SER A 42 -6.31 4.99 0.79
N TYR A 43 -7.44 5.66 0.59
CA TYR A 43 -7.60 6.66 -0.47
C TYR A 43 -6.71 7.88 -0.28
N THR A 44 -6.51 8.35 0.95
CA THR A 44 -5.53 9.44 1.16
C THR A 44 -4.12 9.02 0.73
N LEU A 45 -3.73 7.78 1.02
CA LEU A 45 -2.41 7.24 0.65
C LEU A 45 -2.28 7.08 -0.87
N GLU A 46 -3.29 6.52 -1.53
CA GLU A 46 -3.31 6.38 -2.98
C GLU A 46 -3.38 7.72 -3.72
N PHE A 47 -4.19 8.68 -3.25
CA PHE A 47 -4.25 10.02 -3.84
C PHE A 47 -2.95 10.79 -3.66
N ALA A 48 -2.27 10.62 -2.52
CA ALA A 48 -0.93 11.20 -2.31
C ALA A 48 0.10 10.61 -3.30
N TYR A 49 0.05 9.30 -3.56
CA TYR A 49 0.89 8.69 -4.60
C TYR A 49 0.52 9.19 -6.01
N GLY A 50 -0.78 9.31 -6.30
CA GLY A 50 -1.28 9.89 -7.56
C GLY A 50 -0.79 11.32 -7.78
N ASP A 51 -0.80 12.15 -6.74
CA ASP A 51 -0.25 13.49 -6.78
C ASP A 51 1.26 13.48 -7.05
N TRP A 52 2.03 12.59 -6.42
CA TRP A 52 3.45 12.44 -6.74
C TRP A 52 3.70 12.06 -8.20
N ALA A 53 2.93 11.10 -8.73
CA ALA A 53 3.03 10.70 -10.14
C ALA A 53 2.69 11.88 -11.09
N MET A 54 1.69 12.69 -10.76
CA MET A 54 1.35 13.92 -11.49
C MET A 54 2.48 14.97 -11.40
N ALA A 55 3.15 15.08 -10.25
CA ALA A 55 4.30 15.95 -10.09
C ALA A 55 5.47 15.52 -10.99
N GLU A 56 5.73 14.22 -11.12
CA GLU A 56 6.76 13.71 -12.04
C GLU A 56 6.43 14.00 -13.51
N ILE A 57 5.16 13.90 -13.91
CA ILE A 57 4.72 14.32 -15.25
C ILE A 57 4.95 15.82 -15.45
N ALA A 58 4.56 16.66 -14.48
CA ALA A 58 4.77 18.11 -14.53
C ALA A 58 6.26 18.46 -14.63
N ARG A 59 7.12 17.76 -13.87
CA ARG A 59 8.58 17.87 -13.94
C ARG A 59 9.10 17.58 -15.33
N MET A 60 8.65 16.49 -15.97
CA MET A 60 9.06 16.14 -17.33
C MET A 60 8.57 17.15 -18.38
N ALA A 61 7.42 17.77 -18.15
CA ALA A 61 6.87 18.83 -18.99
C ALA A 61 7.54 20.21 -18.78
N GLY A 62 8.33 20.37 -17.70
CA GLY A 62 8.96 21.64 -17.34
C GLY A 62 8.01 22.63 -16.63
N ASP A 63 6.86 22.17 -16.12
CA ASP A 63 5.93 22.99 -15.34
C ASP A 63 6.29 22.94 -13.85
N VAL A 64 7.24 23.80 -13.46
CA VAL A 64 7.75 23.87 -12.09
C VAL A 64 6.65 24.22 -11.08
N LYS A 65 5.71 25.09 -11.45
CA LYS A 65 4.64 25.51 -10.53
C LYS A 65 3.71 24.34 -10.22
N LEU A 66 3.29 23.62 -11.27
CA LEU A 66 2.41 22.47 -11.10
C LEU A 66 3.10 21.32 -10.39
N GLN A 67 4.39 21.13 -10.66
CA GLN A 67 5.22 20.17 -9.92
C GLN A 67 5.23 20.49 -8.42
N GLU A 68 5.52 21.74 -8.02
CA GLU A 68 5.53 22.14 -6.61
C GLU A 68 4.17 21.95 -5.91
N GLU A 69 3.08 22.27 -6.61
CA GLU A 69 1.72 22.09 -6.12
C GLU A 69 1.41 20.62 -5.81
N PHE A 70 1.67 19.72 -6.77
CA PHE A 70 1.44 18.30 -6.60
C PHE A 70 2.41 17.63 -5.62
N MET A 71 3.68 18.05 -5.57
CA MET A 71 4.62 17.57 -4.54
C MET A 71 4.15 17.95 -3.13
N THR A 72 3.58 19.14 -2.96
CA THR A 72 3.03 19.55 -1.66
C THR A 72 1.86 18.66 -1.25
N ARG A 73 0.98 18.32 -2.20
CA ARG A 73 -0.14 17.42 -1.94
C ARG A 73 0.32 15.97 -1.75
N ALA A 74 1.40 15.54 -2.40
CA ALA A 74 1.96 14.21 -2.21
C ALA A 74 2.39 13.93 -0.75
N ASP A 75 2.65 14.96 0.07
CA ASP A 75 2.94 14.82 1.50
C ASP A 75 1.69 14.56 2.36
N ASN A 76 0.48 14.61 1.78
CA ASN A 76 -0.78 14.45 2.50
C ASN A 76 -0.95 13.09 3.19
N TRP A 77 -0.19 12.06 2.79
CA TRP A 77 -0.16 10.78 3.49
C TRP A 77 0.20 10.94 4.98
N LEU A 78 1.02 11.95 5.32
CA LEU A 78 1.42 12.29 6.69
C LEU A 78 0.22 12.69 7.57
N ASN A 79 -0.90 13.11 6.98
CA ASN A 79 -2.10 13.41 7.76
C ASN A 79 -2.61 12.17 8.51
N HIS A 80 -2.34 10.96 8.03
CA HIS A 80 -2.68 9.72 8.72
C HIS A 80 -1.56 9.17 9.62
N TRP A 81 -0.35 9.74 9.59
CA TRP A 81 0.77 9.24 10.41
C TRP A 81 0.57 9.54 11.90
N ASP A 82 0.49 8.47 12.69
CA ASP A 82 0.46 8.55 14.14
C ASP A 82 1.74 7.97 14.76
N ALA A 83 2.59 8.85 15.27
CA ALA A 83 3.87 8.48 15.88
C ALA A 83 3.73 7.72 17.21
N GLU A 84 2.58 7.80 17.90
CA GLU A 84 2.39 7.07 19.16
C GLU A 84 2.23 5.57 18.91
N THR A 85 1.49 5.19 17.87
CA THR A 85 1.28 3.80 17.48
C THR A 85 2.28 3.31 16.44
N GLY A 86 2.87 4.22 15.67
CA GLY A 86 3.73 3.91 14.53
C GLY A 86 2.93 3.43 13.31
N PHE A 87 1.64 3.77 13.18
CA PHE A 87 0.80 3.35 12.05
C PHE A 87 0.14 4.54 11.34
N LEU A 88 -0.30 4.30 10.11
CA LEU A 88 -1.17 5.21 9.36
C LEU A 88 -2.61 4.97 9.78
N ARG A 89 -3.19 5.85 10.60
CA ARG A 89 -4.51 5.68 11.24
C ARG A 89 -5.58 6.55 10.59
N PRO A 90 -6.83 6.07 10.45
CA PRO A 90 -7.95 6.92 10.06
C PRO A 90 -8.11 8.12 11.02
N LYS A 91 -8.47 9.27 10.46
CA LYS A 91 -8.69 10.54 11.18
C LYS A 91 -10.13 11.01 11.05
N ASN A 92 -10.65 11.71 12.05
CA ASN A 92 -11.99 12.31 12.01
C ASN A 92 -12.05 13.64 11.24
N HIS A 93 -13.26 14.10 10.91
CA HIS A 93 -13.53 15.33 10.15
C HIS A 93 -13.13 16.63 10.94
N PRO A 94 -12.53 17.64 10.29
CA PRO A 94 -12.04 18.86 10.96
C PRO A 94 -13.09 19.82 11.59
N LEU A 95 -14.32 19.94 11.05
CA LEU A 95 -15.41 20.79 11.57
C LEU A 95 -16.45 20.08 12.47
N SER A 96 -16.03 19.21 13.40
CA SER A 96 -17.02 18.58 14.28
C SER A 96 -17.56 19.50 15.40
N SER A 97 -18.87 19.71 15.42
CA SER A 97 -19.64 20.23 16.57
C SER A 97 -20.86 19.37 16.94
N SER A 98 -20.95 18.14 16.40
CA SER A 98 -22.04 17.19 16.64
C SER A 98 -21.50 15.94 17.35
N PRO A 99 -22.23 15.31 18.28
CA PRO A 99 -21.82 14.05 18.92
C PRO A 99 -21.53 12.91 17.93
N ASN A 100 -22.02 13.01 16.68
CA ASN A 100 -21.77 12.05 15.57
C ASN A 100 -20.52 12.37 14.74
N LYS A 101 -19.64 13.26 15.24
CA LYS A 101 -18.36 13.58 14.61
C LYS A 101 -17.34 13.76 15.76
N PRO A 102 -16.33 12.89 15.93
CA PRO A 102 -15.38 13.03 17.02
C PRO A 102 -14.30 14.10 16.72
N PRO A 103 -13.52 14.53 17.75
CA PRO A 103 -12.56 15.64 17.65
C PRO A 103 -11.38 15.38 16.68
N LEU A 104 -10.62 16.46 16.41
CA LEU A 104 -9.49 16.63 15.48
C LEU A 104 -8.28 15.69 15.67
N GLU A 105 -8.32 14.79 16.63
CA GLU A 105 -7.18 13.93 17.00
C GLU A 105 -7.36 12.52 16.42
N PHE A 106 -6.24 11.81 16.26
CA PHE A 106 -6.28 10.35 16.07
C PHE A 106 -7.10 9.75 17.21
N ASN A 107 -7.90 8.73 16.90
CA ASN A 107 -8.91 8.16 17.78
C ASN A 107 -8.61 8.27 19.31
N GLN A 108 -9.51 8.93 20.04
CA GLN A 108 -9.57 8.97 21.50
C GLN A 108 -10.25 7.69 22.03
N PRO A 109 -9.84 7.12 23.18
CA PRO A 109 -10.29 5.80 23.64
C PRO A 109 -11.81 5.64 23.67
N ILE A 110 -12.27 4.41 23.41
CA ILE A 110 -13.67 4.00 23.51
C ILE A 110 -14.27 4.53 24.82
N ASP A 111 -15.44 5.14 24.73
CA ASP A 111 -16.45 5.00 25.76
C ASP A 111 -17.25 3.74 25.40
N GLU A 112 -17.09 2.66 26.18
CA GLU A 112 -17.71 1.34 25.90
C GLU A 112 -19.25 1.46 25.85
N ALA A 113 -19.80 2.56 26.35
CA ALA A 113 -21.20 2.93 26.27
C ALA A 113 -21.67 3.46 24.90
N ARG A 114 -20.80 3.56 23.87
CA ARG A 114 -21.13 4.10 22.53
C ARG A 114 -21.10 3.06 21.40
N LEU A 115 -20.85 1.79 21.73
CA LEU A 115 -20.85 0.68 20.75
C LEU A 115 -22.25 0.43 20.14
N ASP A 116 -23.30 0.94 20.78
CA ASP A 116 -24.69 0.91 20.30
C ASP A 116 -25.06 2.09 19.38
N GLU A 117 -24.10 2.98 19.05
CA GLU A 117 -24.29 4.10 18.13
C GLU A 117 -23.99 3.73 16.66
N CYS A 118 -23.78 2.46 16.33
CA CYS A 118 -23.67 2.03 14.94
C CYS A 118 -25.01 2.26 14.21
N GLU A 119 -24.96 2.96 13.09
CA GLU A 119 -26.13 3.28 12.27
C GLU A 119 -26.16 2.39 11.02
N MET A 120 -27.30 1.81 10.71
CA MET A 120 -27.49 1.15 9.41
C MET A 120 -27.70 2.21 8.33
N VAL A 121 -26.78 2.29 7.38
CA VAL A 121 -26.84 3.21 6.25
C VAL A 121 -27.02 2.45 4.94
N GLU A 122 -27.83 2.98 4.03
CA GLU A 122 -27.93 2.45 2.67
C GLU A 122 -26.71 2.90 1.87
N TRP A 123 -25.99 1.97 1.24
CA TRP A 123 -24.69 2.24 0.63
C TRP A 123 -24.40 1.50 -0.70
N PRO A 124 -24.08 2.22 -1.79
CA PRO A 124 -24.21 3.68 -1.93
C PRO A 124 -25.68 4.12 -1.79
N GLU A 125 -25.91 5.40 -1.55
CA GLU A 125 -27.27 5.95 -1.42
C GLU A 125 -28.10 5.56 -2.66
N GLY A 126 -29.22 4.84 -2.46
CA GLY A 126 -30.06 4.33 -3.55
C GLY A 126 -29.70 2.94 -4.10
N SER A 127 -28.75 2.23 -3.50
CA SER A 127 -28.35 0.87 -3.89
C SER A 127 -29.24 -0.25 -3.31
N GLY A 128 -29.97 0.03 -2.24
CA GLY A 128 -30.68 -0.96 -1.43
C GLY A 128 -29.79 -1.85 -0.56
N VAL A 129 -28.46 -1.69 -0.58
CA VAL A 129 -27.52 -2.45 0.25
C VAL A 129 -27.36 -1.73 1.59
N MET A 130 -27.67 -2.39 2.71
CA MET A 130 -27.51 -1.80 4.04
C MET A 130 -26.16 -2.21 4.64
N LYS A 131 -25.33 -1.23 5.01
CA LYS A 131 -24.09 -1.45 5.76
C LYS A 131 -24.17 -0.82 7.15
N GLU A 132 -23.54 -1.47 8.11
CA GLU A 132 -23.41 -0.93 9.47
C GLU A 132 -22.26 0.08 9.48
N LYS A 133 -22.56 1.33 9.85
CA LYS A 133 -21.58 2.40 10.00
C LYS A 133 -21.40 2.69 11.48
N CYS A 134 -20.26 2.31 12.02
CA CYS A 134 -19.92 2.54 13.40
C CYS A 134 -19.07 3.81 13.58
N PRO A 135 -19.10 4.43 14.79
CA PRO A 135 -18.04 5.34 15.21
C PRO A 135 -16.65 4.69 15.10
N LEU A 136 -15.61 5.50 14.92
CA LEU A 136 -14.23 5.01 14.84
C LEU A 136 -13.83 4.26 16.13
N LEU A 137 -13.54 2.96 16.01
CA LEU A 137 -13.20 2.03 17.10
C LEU A 137 -11.76 2.26 17.65
N PRO A 138 -11.38 1.74 18.84
CA PRO A 138 -10.02 1.74 19.38
C PRO A 138 -9.08 1.23 18.32
N PHE A 139 -7.92 1.85 18.23
CA PHE A 139 -6.95 1.40 17.26
C PHE A 139 -6.51 -0.03 17.59
N ASP A 140 -6.89 -0.96 16.73
CA ASP A 140 -6.38 -2.32 16.67
C ASP A 140 -5.76 -2.48 15.27
N PRO A 141 -4.43 -2.64 15.14
CA PRO A 141 -3.80 -2.75 13.83
C PRO A 141 -4.22 -4.02 13.09
N TYR A 142 -4.86 -4.99 13.77
CA TYR A 142 -5.38 -6.24 13.16
C TYR A 142 -6.83 -6.13 12.68
N TYR A 143 -7.52 -5.04 12.98
CA TYR A 143 -8.93 -4.87 12.65
C TYR A 143 -9.07 -4.42 11.19
N VAL A 144 -9.82 -5.21 10.41
CA VAL A 144 -10.23 -4.89 9.04
C VAL A 144 -11.45 -3.99 9.13
N ASP A 145 -11.23 -2.69 8.89
CA ASP A 145 -12.26 -1.65 8.81
C ASP A 145 -12.34 -1.16 7.37
N GLU A 146 -13.38 -1.58 6.63
CA GLU A 146 -13.58 -1.13 5.25
C GLU A 146 -13.75 0.40 5.15
N PHE A 147 -14.19 1.10 6.21
CA PHE A 147 -14.23 2.57 6.20
C PHE A 147 -12.84 3.22 6.31
N ALA A 148 -11.85 2.51 6.83
CA ALA A 148 -10.49 3.02 6.97
C ALA A 148 -9.58 2.54 5.84
N TYR A 149 -9.60 1.25 5.53
CA TYR A 149 -8.64 0.58 4.66
C TYR A 149 -9.35 -0.26 3.62
N THR A 150 -8.92 -0.15 2.38
CA THR A 150 -9.41 -1.01 1.30
C THR A 150 -8.85 -2.42 1.52
N GLU A 151 -9.74 -3.40 1.75
CA GLU A 151 -9.45 -4.84 1.76
C GLU A 151 -8.20 -5.24 2.58
N GLY A 152 -8.07 -4.67 3.78
CA GLY A 152 -6.93 -4.94 4.65
C GLY A 152 -7.02 -4.20 5.98
N ASN A 153 -5.89 -4.09 6.66
CA ASN A 153 -5.78 -3.38 7.93
C ASN A 153 -4.53 -2.47 7.94
N ALA A 154 -4.25 -1.88 9.10
CA ALA A 154 -3.16 -0.93 9.26
C ALA A 154 -1.77 -1.52 8.96
N TRP A 155 -1.57 -2.84 9.10
CA TRP A 155 -0.30 -3.49 8.77
C TRP A 155 0.02 -3.41 7.28
N GLN A 156 -0.92 -3.82 6.42
CA GLN A 156 -0.69 -3.82 4.97
C GLN A 156 -0.60 -2.37 4.43
N TRP A 157 -1.41 -1.46 4.98
CA TRP A 157 -1.47 -0.08 4.50
C TRP A 157 -0.34 0.82 5.00
N LYS A 158 0.39 0.44 6.06
CA LYS A 158 1.51 1.23 6.60
C LYS A 158 2.60 1.55 5.57
N PHE A 159 2.84 0.62 4.65
CA PHE A 159 3.93 0.71 3.67
C PHE A 159 3.49 1.27 2.31
N GLN A 160 2.30 1.87 2.23
CA GLN A 160 1.72 2.37 0.97
C GLN A 160 2.21 3.72 0.44
N PRO A 161 2.91 4.59 1.21
CA PRO A 161 3.58 5.78 0.64
C PRO A 161 4.73 5.42 -0.32
N MET A 162 4.44 4.81 -1.47
CA MET A 162 5.41 4.22 -2.38
C MET A 162 6.36 5.24 -3.00
N HIS A 163 5.95 6.51 -3.03
CA HIS A 163 6.78 7.63 -3.49
C HIS A 163 7.74 8.17 -2.42
N ASP A 164 7.55 7.82 -1.15
CA ASP A 164 8.24 8.49 -0.03
C ASP A 164 8.65 7.56 1.12
N PHE A 165 9.23 6.40 0.78
CA PHE A 165 9.81 5.49 1.78
C PHE A 165 10.92 6.14 2.61
N THR A 166 11.60 7.14 2.06
CA THR A 166 12.63 7.89 2.80
C THR A 166 12.01 8.60 4.00
N ARG A 167 10.89 9.30 3.79
CA ARG A 167 10.19 9.94 4.89
C ARG A 167 9.50 8.95 5.81
N LEU A 168 8.86 7.90 5.29
CA LEU A 168 8.26 6.85 6.14
C LEU A 168 9.30 6.24 7.09
N LYS A 169 10.49 5.88 6.59
CA LYS A 169 11.61 5.39 7.40
C LYS A 169 12.01 6.41 8.47
N GLN A 170 12.08 7.70 8.11
CA GLN A 170 12.41 8.76 9.05
C GLN A 170 11.36 8.90 10.16
N GLU A 171 10.07 8.83 9.82
CA GLU A 171 8.96 8.92 10.78
C GLU A 171 8.95 7.73 11.76
N ILE A 172 9.15 6.51 11.26
CA ILE A 172 9.32 5.30 12.09
C ILE A 172 10.50 5.47 13.05
N TYR A 173 11.64 5.94 12.54
CA TYR A 173 12.82 6.21 13.35
C TYR A 173 12.57 7.26 14.45
N GLN A 174 11.85 8.36 14.14
CA GLN A 174 11.51 9.36 15.15
C GLN A 174 10.56 8.81 16.22
N ALA A 175 9.58 7.99 15.83
CA ALA A 175 8.67 7.33 16.77
C ALA A 175 9.45 6.42 17.74
N ASP A 176 10.37 5.61 17.21
CA ASP A 176 11.24 4.74 18.01
C ASP A 176 12.14 5.52 18.98
N LEU A 177 12.73 6.63 18.54
CA LEU A 177 13.51 7.51 19.39
C LEU A 177 12.67 8.13 20.52
N ALA A 178 11.44 8.54 20.22
CA ALA A 178 10.52 9.10 21.22
C ALA A 178 10.16 8.08 22.30
N GLN A 179 10.16 6.78 21.95
CA GLN A 179 9.99 5.66 22.88
C GLN A 179 11.30 5.26 23.60
N GLY A 180 12.42 5.93 23.32
CA GLY A 180 13.72 5.70 23.95
C GLY A 180 14.46 4.46 23.43
N LYS A 181 14.11 3.95 22.24
CA LYS A 181 14.83 2.84 21.61
C LYS A 181 16.21 3.30 21.11
N ASP A 182 17.21 2.44 21.27
CA ASP A 182 18.54 2.62 20.68
C ASP A 182 18.54 2.07 19.25
N THR A 183 18.46 2.96 18.26
CA THR A 183 18.21 2.60 16.87
C THR A 183 18.86 3.56 15.86
N THR A 184 18.85 3.16 14.59
CA THR A 184 19.19 3.97 13.42
C THR A 184 18.02 3.95 12.44
N PRO A 185 17.95 4.83 11.43
CA PRO A 185 16.88 4.77 10.43
C PRO A 185 16.75 3.39 9.76
N GLU A 186 17.86 2.78 9.35
CA GLU A 186 17.87 1.46 8.71
C GLU A 186 17.38 0.36 9.66
N LYS A 187 17.85 0.38 10.92
CA LYS A 187 17.47 -0.59 11.94
C LYS A 187 16.00 -0.48 12.32
N ALA A 188 15.50 0.74 12.53
CA ALA A 188 14.10 1.01 12.86
C ALA A 188 13.18 0.48 11.75
N PHE A 189 13.49 0.80 10.49
CA PHE A 189 12.69 0.32 9.36
C PHE A 189 12.75 -1.20 9.18
N ARG A 190 13.92 -1.82 9.42
CA ARG A 190 14.06 -3.29 9.43
C ARG A 190 13.20 -3.94 10.51
N GLU A 191 13.29 -3.45 11.74
CA GLU A 191 12.55 -4.01 12.87
C GLU A 191 11.04 -3.86 12.67
N ASP A 192 10.61 -2.76 12.05
CA ASP A 192 9.22 -2.52 11.68
C ASP A 192 8.69 -3.50 10.62
N LEU A 193 9.50 -3.82 9.60
CA LEU A 193 9.21 -4.88 8.64
C LEU A 193 9.19 -6.27 9.32
N ASP A 194 10.17 -6.53 10.19
CA ASP A 194 10.22 -7.78 10.96
C ASP A 194 8.98 -7.96 11.84
N GLU A 195 8.45 -6.89 12.43
CA GLU A 195 7.20 -6.92 13.18
C GLU A 195 6.02 -7.36 12.31
N LEU A 196 5.91 -6.84 11.08
CA LEU A 196 4.87 -7.26 10.13
C LEU A 196 4.97 -8.76 9.81
N PHE A 197 6.16 -9.27 9.49
CA PHE A 197 6.32 -10.69 9.13
C PHE A 197 6.25 -11.65 10.32
N ASN A 198 6.48 -11.17 11.56
CA ASN A 198 6.40 -11.96 12.80
C ASN A 198 5.05 -11.82 13.54
N ALA A 199 4.20 -10.88 13.13
CA ALA A 199 2.88 -10.67 13.71
C ALA A 199 2.00 -11.93 13.62
N ARG A 200 0.89 -11.97 14.37
CA ARG A 200 -0.06 -13.09 14.24
C ARG A 200 -0.73 -13.07 12.86
N SER A 201 -0.88 -14.23 12.24
CA SER A 201 -1.56 -14.40 10.94
C SER A 201 -3.07 -14.55 11.10
N SER A 202 -3.71 -13.54 11.68
CA SER A 202 -5.17 -13.50 11.87
C SER A 202 -5.65 -12.06 11.99
N ASN A 203 -6.83 -11.80 11.44
CA ASN A 203 -7.49 -10.51 11.50
C ASN A 203 -8.74 -10.55 12.40
N THR A 204 -9.18 -9.37 12.83
CA THR A 204 -10.48 -9.13 13.45
C THR A 204 -11.29 -8.19 12.54
N GLY A 205 -12.58 -8.00 12.81
CA GLY A 205 -13.44 -7.16 11.97
C GLY A 205 -14.03 -7.93 10.80
N GLU A 206 -13.98 -7.34 9.61
CA GLU A 206 -14.65 -7.89 8.43
C GLU A 206 -13.90 -9.10 7.84
N GLU A 207 -14.66 -10.08 7.35
CA GLU A 207 -14.13 -11.28 6.69
C GLU A 207 -14.24 -11.10 5.17
N LEU A 208 -13.10 -10.92 4.50
CA LEU A 208 -13.02 -10.74 3.05
C LEU A 208 -12.29 -11.93 2.37
N PRO A 209 -12.70 -12.32 1.16
CA PRO A 209 -12.23 -13.55 0.50
C PRO A 209 -10.77 -13.49 0.01
N ASP A 210 -10.26 -12.29 -0.24
CA ASP A 210 -8.88 -12.00 -0.71
C ASP A 210 -7.85 -11.97 0.44
N LEU A 211 -8.29 -12.04 1.70
CA LEU A 211 -7.40 -12.03 2.86
C LEU A 211 -6.68 -13.37 3.06
N THR A 212 -5.68 -13.63 2.25
CA THR A 212 -5.03 -14.94 2.08
C THR A 212 -3.52 -14.81 1.85
N GLY A 213 -2.79 -15.94 1.92
CA GLY A 213 -1.34 -15.94 1.68
C GLY A 213 -0.54 -15.26 2.78
N TYR A 214 -0.86 -15.55 4.05
CA TYR A 214 -0.23 -14.90 5.19
C TYR A 214 1.21 -15.35 5.46
N ILE A 215 2.09 -14.38 5.73
CA ILE A 215 3.35 -14.56 6.47
C ILE A 215 3.38 -13.49 7.56
N GLY A 216 2.97 -13.85 8.78
CA GLY A 216 2.62 -12.85 9.77
C GLY A 216 1.41 -12.04 9.28
N GLN A 217 1.56 -10.72 9.18
CA GLN A 217 0.59 -9.79 8.59
C GLN A 217 0.92 -9.39 7.14
N TYR A 218 1.99 -9.90 6.54
CA TYR A 218 2.11 -9.88 5.08
C TYR A 218 1.00 -10.74 4.48
N MET A 219 0.36 -10.27 3.41
CA MET A 219 -0.78 -10.95 2.78
C MET A 219 -0.64 -10.93 1.26
N HIS A 220 -0.24 -12.05 0.67
CA HIS A 220 0.05 -12.10 -0.77
C HIS A 220 -1.18 -12.17 -1.67
N GLY A 221 -2.34 -12.57 -1.14
CA GLY A 221 -3.55 -12.69 -1.95
C GLY A 221 -4.18 -11.38 -2.39
N ASN A 222 -3.59 -10.23 -2.01
CA ASN A 222 -4.08 -8.90 -2.33
C ASN A 222 -2.91 -7.91 -2.51
N GLU A 223 -3.09 -6.93 -3.40
CA GLU A 223 -2.09 -5.98 -3.88
C GLU A 223 -1.40 -5.12 -2.82
N PRO A 224 -2.07 -4.67 -1.73
CA PRO A 224 -1.44 -3.77 -0.76
C PRO A 224 -0.16 -4.33 -0.12
N SER A 225 0.10 -5.63 -0.21
CA SER A 225 1.34 -6.21 0.32
C SER A 225 2.44 -6.41 -0.72
N HIS A 226 2.15 -6.36 -2.02
CA HIS A 226 3.01 -6.92 -3.08
C HIS A 226 4.45 -6.39 -3.07
N HIS A 227 4.66 -5.12 -2.74
CA HIS A 227 5.97 -4.49 -2.73
C HIS A 227 6.72 -4.63 -1.40
N ILE A 228 6.05 -5.00 -0.30
CA ILE A 228 6.61 -4.98 1.07
C ILE A 228 7.91 -5.80 1.21
N PRO A 229 8.05 -7.02 0.66
CA PRO A 229 9.29 -7.80 0.81
C PRO A 229 10.52 -7.08 0.23
N TYR A 230 10.33 -6.26 -0.80
CA TYR A 230 11.40 -5.49 -1.44
C TYR A 230 11.89 -4.33 -0.57
N LEU A 231 11.12 -3.90 0.42
CA LEU A 231 11.49 -2.78 1.29
C LEU A 231 12.68 -3.10 2.21
N TYR A 232 13.01 -4.39 2.42
CA TYR A 232 14.26 -4.77 3.06
C TYR A 232 15.50 -4.25 2.31
N ALA A 233 15.41 -3.98 0.99
CA ALA A 233 16.48 -3.35 0.24
C ALA A 233 16.85 -1.95 0.76
N LEU A 234 15.98 -1.30 1.54
CA LEU A 234 16.19 0.01 2.16
C LEU A 234 16.75 -0.07 3.60
N THR A 235 17.10 -1.27 4.05
CA THR A 235 17.54 -1.57 5.41
C THR A 235 19.01 -2.01 5.47
N ASP A 236 19.50 -2.29 6.67
CA ASP A 236 20.81 -2.89 6.94
C ASP A 236 20.85 -4.41 6.71
N GLU A 237 19.70 -5.05 6.42
CA GLU A 237 19.59 -6.49 6.13
C GLU A 237 18.85 -6.82 4.81
N PRO A 238 19.36 -6.34 3.66
CA PRO A 238 18.67 -6.50 2.37
C PRO A 238 18.49 -7.96 1.92
N TRP A 239 19.26 -8.90 2.46
CA TRP A 239 19.13 -10.32 2.13
C TRP A 239 17.80 -10.94 2.60
N LYS A 240 17.12 -10.34 3.59
CA LYS A 240 15.80 -10.79 4.05
C LYS A 240 14.74 -10.74 2.96
N ALA A 241 14.83 -9.76 2.04
CA ALA A 241 13.96 -9.71 0.86
C ALA A 241 13.99 -11.04 0.10
N GLN A 242 15.19 -11.59 -0.11
CA GLN A 242 15.38 -12.81 -0.91
C GLN A 242 14.83 -14.07 -0.21
N GLU A 243 14.77 -14.08 1.13
CA GLU A 243 14.14 -15.16 1.90
C GLU A 243 12.62 -15.16 1.73
N TYR A 244 11.99 -14.00 1.89
CA TYR A 244 10.55 -13.87 1.73
C TYR A 244 10.14 -14.10 0.28
N LEU A 245 10.87 -13.53 -0.69
CA LEU A 245 10.59 -13.73 -2.11
C LEU A 245 10.71 -15.20 -2.54
N ASP A 246 11.74 -15.93 -2.06
CA ASP A 246 11.84 -17.39 -2.27
C ASP A 246 10.61 -18.11 -1.72
N ARG A 247 10.22 -17.79 -0.48
CA ARG A 247 9.10 -18.43 0.19
C ARG A 247 7.78 -18.16 -0.53
N ILE A 248 7.50 -16.90 -0.86
CA ILE A 248 6.26 -16.49 -1.53
C ILE A 248 6.15 -17.19 -2.89
N MET A 249 7.19 -17.10 -3.74
CA MET A 249 7.15 -17.72 -5.07
C MET A 249 7.08 -19.25 -5.03
N SER A 250 7.62 -19.90 -4.00
CA SER A 250 7.61 -21.37 -3.89
C SER A 250 6.38 -21.95 -3.19
N GLU A 251 5.78 -21.21 -2.24
CA GLU A 251 4.64 -21.69 -1.44
C GLU A 251 3.28 -21.20 -1.96
N MET A 252 3.23 -20.03 -2.60
CA MET A 252 1.98 -19.35 -2.96
C MET A 252 1.64 -19.39 -4.45
N TYR A 253 2.54 -19.95 -5.26
CA TYR A 253 2.33 -20.21 -6.68
C TYR A 253 2.55 -21.67 -7.00
N THR A 254 1.57 -22.31 -7.63
CA THR A 254 1.71 -23.69 -8.11
C THR A 254 1.15 -23.86 -9.52
N SER A 255 1.46 -25.00 -10.15
CA SER A 255 0.94 -25.35 -11.47
C SER A 255 -0.45 -26.01 -11.42
N GLU A 256 -1.03 -26.15 -10.23
CA GLU A 256 -2.35 -26.74 -10.03
C GLU A 256 -3.45 -25.71 -10.35
N PRO A 257 -4.70 -26.15 -10.62
CA PRO A 257 -5.83 -25.23 -10.85
C PRO A 257 -6.11 -24.25 -9.69
N THR A 258 -5.65 -24.55 -8.48
CA THR A 258 -5.73 -23.70 -7.28
C THR A 258 -4.40 -23.00 -6.99
N GLY A 259 -3.56 -22.82 -8.02
CA GLY A 259 -2.18 -22.40 -7.87
C GLY A 259 -1.95 -20.93 -7.61
N LEU A 260 -3.02 -20.13 -7.45
CA LEU A 260 -2.96 -18.74 -7.01
C LEU A 260 -3.65 -18.61 -5.67
N ILE A 261 -3.03 -17.84 -4.77
CA ILE A 261 -3.50 -17.72 -3.39
C ILE A 261 -4.62 -16.69 -3.22
N GLY A 262 -4.80 -15.78 -4.18
CA GLY A 262 -5.86 -14.77 -4.23
C GLY A 262 -6.43 -14.59 -5.64
N ASN A 263 -7.18 -13.50 -5.85
CA ASN A 263 -7.67 -13.13 -7.17
C ASN A 263 -6.49 -12.85 -8.12
N GLU A 264 -6.67 -13.10 -9.42
CA GLU A 264 -5.58 -12.93 -10.40
C GLU A 264 -5.39 -11.46 -10.79
N ASP A 265 -6.44 -10.66 -10.59
CA ASP A 265 -6.54 -9.23 -10.86
C ASP A 265 -5.98 -8.80 -12.22
N VAL A 266 -6.48 -9.48 -13.25
CA VAL A 266 -6.31 -9.13 -14.66
C VAL A 266 -4.82 -9.05 -15.07
N GLY A 267 -4.03 -9.99 -14.57
CA GLY A 267 -2.59 -10.09 -14.82
C GLY A 267 -1.71 -9.61 -13.67
N GLN A 268 -2.25 -9.03 -12.60
CA GLN A 268 -1.46 -8.43 -11.53
C GLN A 268 -0.63 -9.46 -10.77
N MET A 269 -1.25 -10.54 -10.27
CA MET A 269 -0.54 -11.62 -9.56
C MET A 269 0.48 -12.31 -10.46
N SER A 270 0.09 -12.59 -11.71
CA SER A 270 0.97 -13.21 -12.71
C SER A 270 2.18 -12.32 -13.03
N SER A 271 1.96 -11.00 -13.16
CA SER A 271 3.02 -10.03 -13.42
C SER A 271 3.97 -9.90 -12.23
N TRP A 272 3.44 -9.91 -11.01
CA TRP A 272 4.25 -9.95 -9.80
C TRP A 272 5.19 -11.16 -9.80
N TYR A 273 4.67 -12.35 -10.09
CA TYR A 273 5.48 -13.57 -10.16
C TYR A 273 6.55 -13.47 -11.24
N LEU A 274 6.20 -13.04 -12.46
CA LEU A 274 7.13 -12.94 -13.58
C LEU A 274 8.28 -11.95 -13.27
N MET A 275 7.95 -10.75 -12.80
CA MET A 275 8.95 -9.75 -12.40
C MET A 275 9.86 -10.30 -11.29
N SER A 276 9.26 -10.83 -10.23
CA SER A 276 10.00 -11.40 -9.10
C SER A 276 10.91 -12.57 -9.51
N ALA A 277 10.42 -13.46 -10.38
CA ALA A 277 11.17 -14.60 -10.91
C ALA A 277 12.33 -14.18 -11.81
N MET A 278 12.23 -13.03 -12.48
CA MET A 278 13.35 -12.37 -13.17
C MET A 278 14.40 -11.82 -12.22
N GLY A 279 14.06 -11.66 -10.94
CA GLY A 279 14.96 -11.21 -9.89
C GLY A 279 14.94 -9.70 -9.66
N PHE A 280 13.94 -8.98 -10.15
CA PHE A 280 13.75 -7.55 -9.88
C PHE A 280 12.29 -7.14 -9.96
N TYR A 281 11.90 -6.10 -9.22
CA TYR A 281 10.53 -5.61 -9.17
C TYR A 281 10.49 -4.10 -9.11
N GLN A 282 9.46 -3.50 -9.70
CA GLN A 282 9.25 -2.06 -9.64
C GLN A 282 8.38 -1.73 -8.43
N VAL A 283 9.03 -1.34 -7.34
CA VAL A 283 8.34 -1.01 -6.07
C VAL A 283 7.46 0.23 -6.21
N THR A 284 7.89 1.22 -6.99
CA THR A 284 7.21 2.49 -7.21
C THR A 284 6.92 2.64 -8.70
N PRO A 285 5.70 2.32 -9.19
CA PRO A 285 5.42 2.18 -10.63
C PRO A 285 5.70 3.40 -11.53
N ALA A 286 5.65 4.62 -11.00
CA ALA A 286 5.99 5.83 -11.74
C ALA A 286 7.49 6.25 -11.62
N ASP A 287 8.29 5.50 -10.85
CA ASP A 287 9.75 5.65 -10.80
C ASP A 287 10.42 4.58 -11.70
N PRO A 288 11.28 4.93 -12.68
CA PRO A 288 11.98 3.95 -13.52
C PRO A 288 13.13 3.22 -12.79
N VAL A 289 12.91 2.85 -11.52
CA VAL A 289 13.83 2.13 -10.65
C VAL A 289 13.27 0.75 -10.35
N TYR A 290 14.11 -0.27 -10.54
CA TYR A 290 13.79 -1.65 -10.22
C TYR A 290 14.65 -2.13 -9.05
N THR A 291 14.00 -2.67 -8.02
CA THR A 291 14.64 -3.22 -6.84
C THR A 291 15.03 -4.66 -7.07
N ILE A 292 16.27 -5.02 -6.76
CA ILE A 292 16.75 -6.40 -6.89
C ILE A 292 16.09 -7.29 -5.84
N GLY A 293 15.54 -8.41 -6.31
CA GLY A 293 15.00 -9.50 -5.50
C GLY A 293 15.86 -10.76 -5.63
N ARG A 294 15.20 -11.89 -5.92
CA ARG A 294 15.82 -13.20 -6.10
C ARG A 294 15.37 -13.85 -7.42
N PRO A 295 16.29 -14.09 -8.39
CA PRO A 295 15.95 -14.84 -9.59
C PRO A 295 15.53 -16.29 -9.28
N MET A 296 14.51 -16.79 -9.97
CA MET A 296 14.02 -18.18 -9.82
C MET A 296 14.61 -19.15 -10.85
N PHE A 297 15.15 -18.62 -11.95
CA PHE A 297 15.73 -19.40 -13.04
C PHE A 297 17.20 -19.08 -13.22
N ASP A 298 17.97 -20.04 -13.75
CA ASP A 298 19.41 -19.87 -14.02
C ASP A 298 19.65 -18.80 -15.10
N GLU A 299 18.75 -18.72 -16.09
CA GLU A 299 18.84 -17.77 -17.20
C GLU A 299 17.44 -17.35 -17.65
N ILE A 300 17.24 -16.05 -17.85
CA ILE A 300 16.03 -15.48 -18.46
C ILE A 300 16.45 -14.44 -19.49
N THR A 301 15.86 -14.52 -20.68
CA THR A 301 16.11 -13.57 -21.76
C THR A 301 14.80 -12.93 -22.19
N ILE A 302 14.77 -11.59 -22.16
CA ILE A 302 13.62 -10.77 -22.52
C ILE A 302 13.94 -10.00 -23.79
N PRO A 303 13.11 -10.09 -24.86
CA PRO A 303 13.25 -9.22 -26.01
C PRO A 303 12.87 -7.78 -25.60
N VAL A 304 13.76 -6.83 -25.86
CA VAL A 304 13.54 -5.40 -25.61
C VAL A 304 13.81 -4.60 -26.88
N GLU A 305 13.38 -3.34 -26.92
CA GLU A 305 13.74 -2.48 -28.06
C GLU A 305 15.27 -2.38 -28.17
N GLY A 306 15.80 -2.72 -29.34
CA GLY A 306 17.25 -2.69 -29.60
C GLY A 306 18.02 -3.97 -29.24
N GLY A 307 17.39 -5.03 -28.74
CA GLY A 307 18.06 -6.31 -28.52
C GLY A 307 17.39 -7.23 -27.50
N GLU A 308 18.21 -7.87 -26.68
CA GLU A 308 17.78 -8.78 -25.62
C GLU A 308 18.36 -8.31 -24.28
N PHE A 309 17.56 -8.39 -23.22
CA PHE A 309 18.01 -8.22 -21.84
C PHE A 309 18.07 -9.59 -21.18
N THR A 310 19.27 -10.04 -20.80
CA THR A 310 19.50 -11.37 -20.22
C THR A 310 19.92 -11.26 -18.77
N VAL A 311 19.20 -11.97 -17.89
CA VAL A 311 19.55 -12.18 -16.49
C VAL A 311 20.17 -13.58 -16.36
N ILE A 312 21.35 -13.65 -15.77
CA ILE A 312 22.07 -14.91 -15.49
C ILE A 312 22.27 -15.01 -13.97
N ALA A 313 21.79 -16.10 -13.38
CA ALA A 313 21.92 -16.39 -11.96
C ALA A 313 22.88 -17.57 -11.74
N ASP A 314 24.16 -17.25 -11.53
CA ASP A 314 25.18 -18.26 -11.24
C ASP A 314 24.90 -18.98 -9.91
N ASN A 315 25.03 -20.31 -9.92
CA ASN A 315 24.87 -21.16 -8.74
C ASN A 315 23.48 -21.04 -8.08
N ASN A 316 22.44 -20.74 -8.87
CA ASN A 316 21.06 -20.66 -8.38
C ASN A 316 20.55 -22.04 -7.92
N SER A 317 19.99 -22.08 -6.72
CA SER A 317 19.36 -23.29 -6.18
C SER A 317 18.47 -22.93 -4.98
N PRO A 318 17.60 -23.84 -4.53
CA PRO A 318 16.85 -23.66 -3.29
C PRO A 318 17.73 -23.38 -2.05
N HIS A 319 18.99 -23.84 -2.05
CA HIS A 319 19.95 -23.59 -0.98
C HIS A 319 20.73 -22.28 -1.15
N ASN A 320 20.90 -21.82 -2.39
CA ASN A 320 21.66 -20.62 -2.72
C ASN A 320 20.72 -19.47 -3.09
N LYS A 321 19.89 -19.05 -2.14
CA LYS A 321 18.88 -18.02 -2.37
C LYS A 321 19.41 -16.58 -2.29
N TYR A 322 20.62 -16.40 -1.76
CA TYR A 322 21.17 -15.08 -1.50
C TYR A 322 22.05 -14.56 -2.64
N VAL A 323 21.74 -13.35 -3.13
CA VAL A 323 22.53 -12.65 -4.13
C VAL A 323 23.80 -12.11 -3.48
N LYS A 324 24.95 -12.70 -3.83
CA LYS A 324 26.25 -12.31 -3.29
C LYS A 324 26.83 -11.07 -3.97
N SER A 325 26.63 -10.95 -5.28
CA SER A 325 27.15 -9.86 -6.10
C SER A 325 26.36 -9.75 -7.39
N ILE A 326 26.33 -8.56 -7.97
CA ILE A 326 25.65 -8.26 -9.23
C ILE A 326 26.62 -7.49 -10.12
N THR A 327 26.61 -7.81 -11.40
CA THR A 327 27.30 -7.05 -12.45
C THR A 327 26.28 -6.73 -13.53
N ILE A 328 26.20 -5.46 -13.94
CA ILE A 328 25.37 -5.02 -15.05
C ILE A 328 26.33 -4.41 -16.08
N ASN A 329 26.57 -5.16 -17.16
CA ASN A 329 27.48 -4.85 -18.27
C ASN A 329 28.81 -4.22 -17.81
#